data_AF-A0A7X7J205-F1
#
_entry.id   AF-A0A7X7J205-F1
#
_cell.length_a   1.000
_cell.length_b   1.000
_cell.length_c   1.000
_cell.angle_alpha   90.00
_cell.angle_beta   90.00
_cell.angle_gamma   90.00
#
_symmetry.space_group_name_H-M   'P 1'
#
loop_
_entity.id
_entity.type
_entity.pdbx_description
1 polymer ?
#
loop_
_entity_poly.entity_id
_entity_poly.type
_entity_poly.pdbx_seq_one_letter_code
_entity_poly.pdbx_strand_id
1 'polypeptide(L)'
;LEKDGSLYSCERLVYPEYRLGNLLDAQLADVVYSDRQRQFGLNKRNSLTDQCRRCRYLFACHGECPKNRFIKSLDGQPGHNYLCSGLKRFFAYADPYLRQIAGQVLRHRVSQLPSTSVQVV
;
A
#
# COMPACT_ATOMS: atom_id res chain seq x y z
N LEU A 1 0.25 -15.05 10.61
CA LEU A 1 0.03 -15.98 11.73
C LEU A 1 0.53 -17.32 11.23
N GLU A 2 1.44 -17.91 11.97
CA GLU A 2 1.99 -19.22 11.65
C GLU A 2 1.29 -20.33 12.46
N LYS A 3 1.53 -21.58 12.09
CA LYS A 3 0.86 -22.75 12.69
C LYS A 3 1.15 -22.93 14.19
N ASP A 4 2.29 -22.43 14.66
CA ASP A 4 2.71 -22.46 16.07
C ASP A 4 2.09 -21.32 16.91
N GLY A 5 1.21 -20.50 16.32
CA GLY A 5 0.65 -19.33 16.97
C GLY A 5 1.49 -18.06 16.81
N SER A 6 2.69 -18.12 16.22
CA SER A 6 3.54 -16.94 16.07
C SER A 6 2.90 -15.89 15.16
N LEU A 7 2.94 -14.63 15.61
CA LEU A 7 2.38 -13.46 14.94
C LEU A 7 3.51 -12.64 14.30
N TYR A 8 3.30 -12.19 13.06
CA TYR A 8 4.25 -11.38 12.30
C TYR A 8 3.54 -10.22 11.60
N SER A 9 4.26 -9.13 11.33
CA SER A 9 3.69 -7.94 10.69
C SER A 9 3.20 -8.16 9.25
N CYS A 10 3.74 -9.14 8.51
CA CYS A 10 3.38 -9.44 7.12
C CYS A 10 3.79 -10.87 6.74
N GLU A 11 3.01 -11.56 5.92
CA GLU A 11 3.31 -12.89 5.39
C GLU A 11 4.62 -12.98 4.60
N ARG A 12 5.09 -11.85 4.05
CA ARG A 12 6.34 -11.79 3.29
C ARG A 12 7.55 -11.45 4.17
N LEU A 13 7.34 -11.11 5.43
CA LEU A 13 8.38 -10.68 6.38
C LEU A 13 8.31 -11.55 7.65
N VAL A 14 8.35 -12.86 7.48
CA VAL A 14 8.38 -13.84 8.57
C VAL A 14 9.82 -14.02 9.05
N TYR A 15 10.39 -12.95 9.61
CA TYR A 15 11.73 -12.92 10.20
C TYR A 15 11.64 -12.46 11.65
N PRO A 16 12.62 -12.79 12.52
CA PRO A 16 12.58 -12.45 13.94
C PRO A 16 12.36 -10.95 14.21
N GLU A 17 12.89 -10.07 13.36
CA GLU A 17 12.77 -8.60 13.49
C GLU A 17 11.34 -8.10 13.26
N TYR A 18 10.48 -8.91 12.65
CA TYR A 18 9.07 -8.62 12.38
C TYR A 18 8.10 -9.49 13.20
N ARG A 19 8.61 -10.32 14.13
CA ARG A 19 7.78 -11.10 15.05
C ARG A 19 7.14 -10.18 16.08
N LEU A 20 5.82 -10.27 16.21
CA LEU A 20 4.99 -9.45 17.10
C LEU A 20 4.63 -10.16 18.40
N GLY A 21 4.79 -11.48 18.49
CA GLY A 21 4.43 -12.28 19.65
C GLY A 21 3.88 -13.64 19.25
N ASN A 22 3.12 -14.26 20.14
CA ASN A 22 2.37 -15.49 19.89
C ASN A 22 0.92 -15.31 20.36
N LEU A 23 -0.03 -15.88 19.62
CA LEU A 23 -1.47 -15.84 19.92
C LEU A 23 -1.83 -16.52 21.26
N LEU A 24 -0.99 -17.45 21.74
CA LEU A 24 -1.17 -18.11 23.03
C LEU A 24 -0.84 -17.18 24.21
N ASP A 25 -0.07 -16.12 23.98
CA ASP A 25 0.48 -15.27 25.05
C ASP A 25 -0.17 -13.87 25.11
N ALA A 26 -0.93 -13.46 24.08
CA ALA A 26 -1.51 -12.12 23.97
C ALA A 26 -2.84 -12.12 23.21
N GLN A 27 -3.73 -11.16 23.52
CA GLN A 27 -4.92 -10.96 22.71
C GLN A 27 -4.53 -10.38 21.34
N LEU A 28 -5.15 -10.88 20.29
CA LEU A 28 -4.86 -10.44 18.92
C LEU A 28 -5.10 -8.92 18.75
N ALA A 29 -6.11 -8.36 19.42
CA ALA A 29 -6.41 -6.94 19.38
C ALA A 29 -5.22 -6.09 19.86
N ASP A 30 -4.60 -6.47 20.98
CA ASP A 30 -3.44 -5.76 21.53
C ASP A 30 -2.27 -5.75 20.55
N VAL A 31 -2.06 -6.87 19.84
CA VAL A 31 -1.01 -6.98 18.83
C VAL A 31 -1.31 -6.12 17.61
N VAL A 32 -2.55 -6.16 17.09
CA VAL A 32 -2.98 -5.40 15.91
C VAL A 32 -2.93 -3.90 16.16
N TYR A 33 -3.33 -3.45 17.35
CA TYR A 33 -3.34 -2.04 17.74
C TYR A 33 -2.04 -1.55 18.41
N SER A 34 -1.05 -2.43 18.57
CA SER A 34 0.24 -2.06 19.14
C SER A 34 0.94 -0.94 18.36
N ASP A 35 1.69 -0.11 19.09
CA ASP A 35 2.50 0.94 18.47
C ASP A 35 3.50 0.38 17.46
N ARG A 36 4.09 -0.80 17.73
CA ARG A 36 5.00 -1.48 16.80
C ARG A 36 4.31 -1.78 15.47
N GLN A 37 3.10 -2.34 15.49
CA GLN A 37 2.37 -2.67 14.27
C GLN A 37 1.87 -1.42 13.54
N ARG A 38 1.46 -0.39 14.28
CA ARG A 38 1.13 0.94 13.73
C ARG A 38 2.34 1.56 13.02
N GLN A 39 3.51 1.56 13.65
CA GLN A 39 4.74 2.09 13.05
C GLN A 39 5.17 1.29 11.82
N PHE A 40 5.05 -0.04 11.86
CA PHE A 40 5.28 -0.88 10.68
C PHE A 40 4.38 -0.45 9.50
N GLY A 41 3.10 -0.19 9.76
CA GLY A 41 2.16 0.32 8.76
C GLY A 41 2.53 1.71 8.23
N LEU A 42 2.80 2.66 9.13
CA LEU A 42 3.20 4.02 8.78
C LEU A 42 4.50 4.08 7.98
N ASN A 43 5.45 3.19 8.28
CA ASN A 43 6.74 3.11 7.59
C ASN A 43 6.59 2.77 6.11
N LYS A 44 5.51 2.10 5.67
CA LYS A 44 5.24 1.88 4.24
C LYS A 44 5.16 3.21 3.46
N ARG A 45 4.62 4.26 4.09
CA ARG A 45 4.56 5.64 3.60
C ARG A 45 5.81 6.44 3.98
N ASN A 46 6.22 6.37 5.24
CA ASN A 46 7.24 7.26 5.79
C ASN A 46 8.65 6.93 5.27
N SER A 47 8.90 5.69 4.82
CA SER A 47 10.18 5.27 4.22
C SER A 47 10.31 5.54 2.71
N LEU A 48 9.32 6.19 2.08
CA LEU A 48 9.40 6.48 0.65
C LEU A 48 10.56 7.43 0.35
N THR A 49 11.31 7.14 -0.72
CA THR A 49 12.33 8.04 -1.24
C THR A 49 11.69 9.30 -1.80
N ASP A 50 12.46 10.39 -1.89
CA ASP A 50 11.98 11.66 -2.45
C ASP A 50 11.59 11.53 -3.93
N GLN A 51 12.21 10.59 -4.65
CA GLN A 51 11.79 10.24 -6.00
C GLN A 51 10.36 9.67 -6.01
N CYS A 52 10.03 8.78 -5.07
CA CYS A 52 8.67 8.25 -4.94
C CYS A 52 7.69 9.35 -4.52
N ARG A 53 8.07 10.23 -3.58
CA ARG A 53 7.22 11.32 -3.08
C ARG A 53 6.82 12.32 -4.18
N ARG A 54 7.71 12.57 -5.14
CA ARG A 54 7.46 13.46 -6.29
C ARG A 54 6.84 12.75 -7.51
N CYS A 55 6.64 11.43 -7.46
CA CYS A 55 6.16 10.67 -8.61
C CYS A 55 4.67 10.93 -8.89
N ARG A 56 4.31 11.25 -10.14
CA ARG A 56 2.90 11.45 -10.57
C ARG A 56 1.99 10.25 -10.33
N TYR A 57 2.55 9.05 -10.20
CA TYR A 57 1.80 7.81 -9.95
C TYR A 57 1.77 7.42 -8.47
N LEU A 58 2.25 8.26 -7.55
CA LEU A 58 2.27 7.94 -6.12
C LEU A 58 0.87 7.60 -5.59
N PHE A 59 -0.17 8.27 -6.07
CA PHE A 59 -1.57 8.04 -5.69
C PHE A 59 -2.08 6.63 -5.98
N ALA A 60 -1.46 5.91 -6.91
CA ALA A 60 -1.83 4.55 -7.29
C ALA A 60 -0.80 3.53 -6.82
N CYS A 61 0.49 3.87 -6.90
CA CYS A 61 1.59 2.96 -6.61
C CYS A 61 1.94 2.89 -5.12
N HIS A 62 1.90 4.02 -4.40
CA HIS A 62 2.33 4.15 -3.00
C HIS A 62 3.73 3.56 -2.70
N GLY A 63 4.61 3.48 -3.70
CA GLY A 63 5.94 2.89 -3.60
C GLY A 63 5.97 1.35 -3.51
N GLU A 64 4.83 0.69 -3.75
CA GLU A 64 4.67 -0.77 -3.78
C GLU A 64 5.13 -1.45 -2.46
N CYS A 65 5.15 -2.78 -2.38
CA CYS A 65 5.58 -3.55 -1.23
C CYS A 65 7.00 -3.15 -0.75
N PRO A 66 7.19 -2.85 0.56
CA PRO A 66 8.51 -2.59 1.12
C PRO A 66 9.52 -3.73 0.94
N LYS A 67 9.09 -4.99 0.81
CA LYS A 67 10.01 -6.12 0.55
C LYS A 67 10.78 -5.97 -0.75
N ASN A 68 10.21 -5.27 -1.74
CA ASN A 68 10.83 -5.03 -3.04
C ASN A 68 11.68 -3.74 -3.05
N ARG A 69 11.86 -3.07 -1.91
CA ARG A 69 12.56 -1.78 -1.78
C ARG A 69 14.02 -1.93 -1.35
N PHE A 70 14.82 -2.60 -2.17
CA PHE A 70 16.21 -2.95 -1.84
C PHE A 70 17.25 -2.30 -2.75
N ILE A 71 16.84 -1.48 -3.72
CA ILE A 71 17.78 -0.72 -4.56
C ILE A 71 17.84 0.75 -4.13
N LYS A 72 18.82 1.46 -4.69
CA LYS A 72 18.90 2.92 -4.56
C LYS A 72 18.04 3.59 -5.63
N SER A 73 17.47 4.73 -5.27
CA SER A 73 16.83 5.64 -6.22
C SER A 73 17.88 6.28 -7.14
N LEU A 74 17.45 6.97 -8.20
CA LEU A 74 18.34 7.73 -9.10
C LEU A 74 19.18 8.77 -8.34
N ASP A 75 18.61 9.35 -7.28
CA ASP A 75 19.27 10.35 -6.43
C ASP A 75 20.10 9.69 -5.30
N GLY A 76 20.35 8.37 -5.37
CA GLY A 76 21.18 7.63 -4.42
C GLY A 76 20.49 7.21 -3.11
N GLN A 77 19.28 7.69 -2.81
CA GLN A 77 18.55 7.30 -1.58
C GLN A 77 18.24 5.80 -1.55
N PRO A 78 18.51 5.08 -0.44
CA PRO A 78 18.16 3.67 -0.29
C PRO A 78 16.64 3.49 -0.17
N GLY A 79 16.18 2.23 -0.22
CA GLY A 79 14.76 1.93 -0.02
C GLY A 79 13.89 2.21 -1.25
N HIS A 80 14.48 2.18 -2.45
CA HIS A 80 13.74 2.33 -3.69
C HIS A 80 13.28 0.99 -4.25
N ASN A 81 12.08 0.97 -4.83
CA ASN A 81 11.48 -0.24 -5.35
C ASN A 81 12.18 -0.72 -6.62
N TYR A 82 12.59 -1.99 -6.65
CA TYR A 82 13.28 -2.62 -7.78
C TYR A 82 12.48 -2.58 -9.09
N LEU A 83 11.14 -2.68 -9.00
CA LEU A 83 10.23 -2.68 -10.15
C LEU A 83 9.77 -1.27 -10.58
N CYS A 84 10.30 -0.21 -9.95
CA CYS A 84 9.82 1.17 -10.17
C CYS A 84 9.83 1.57 -11.65
N SER A 85 10.89 1.25 -12.39
CA SER A 85 10.99 1.60 -13.82
C SER A 85 9.90 0.89 -14.66
N GLY A 86 9.66 -0.39 -14.40
CA GLY A 86 8.60 -1.18 -15.04
C GLY A 86 7.21 -0.65 -14.70
N LEU A 87 6.95 -0.37 -13.41
CA LEU A 87 5.68 0.20 -12.97
C LEU A 87 5.42 1.57 -13.60
N LYS A 88 6.44 2.44 -13.68
CA LYS A 88 6.30 3.74 -14.37
C LYS A 88 5.93 3.58 -15.84
N ARG A 89 6.53 2.61 -16.54
CA ARG A 89 6.20 2.31 -17.95
C ARG A 89 4.77 1.77 -18.08
N PHE A 90 4.38 0.83 -17.22
CA PHE A 90 3.02 0.29 -17.17
C PHE A 90 2.00 1.41 -16.94
N PHE A 91 2.19 2.23 -15.90
CA PHE A 91 1.25 3.32 -15.61
C PHE A 91 1.20 4.34 -16.74
N ALA A 92 2.33 4.70 -17.36
CA ALA A 92 2.32 5.61 -18.50
C ALA A 92 1.51 5.06 -19.69
N TYR A 93 1.59 3.76 -19.95
CA TYR A 93 0.79 3.11 -20.98
C TYR A 93 -0.69 3.02 -20.59
N ALA A 94 -0.99 2.60 -19.35
CA ALA A 94 -2.33 2.28 -18.90
C ALA A 94 -3.17 3.51 -18.49
N ASP A 95 -2.56 4.60 -17.99
CA ASP A 95 -3.24 5.80 -17.45
C ASP A 95 -4.35 6.35 -18.39
N PRO A 96 -4.14 6.58 -19.70
CA PRO A 96 -5.22 7.09 -20.56
C PRO A 96 -6.42 6.12 -20.66
N TYR A 97 -6.16 4.82 -20.79
CA TYR A 97 -7.21 3.80 -20.89
C TYR A 97 -7.95 3.62 -19.56
N LEU A 98 -7.22 3.59 -18.45
CA LEU A 98 -7.82 3.48 -17.12
C LEU A 98 -8.69 4.71 -16.78
N ARG A 99 -8.30 5.91 -17.23
CA ARG A 99 -9.15 7.11 -17.11
C ARG A 99 -10.43 6.99 -17.93
N GLN A 100 -10.36 6.45 -19.13
CA GLN A 100 -11.55 6.21 -19.95
C GLN A 100 -12.50 5.22 -19.29
N ILE A 101 -11.98 4.08 -18.82
CA ILE A 101 -12.75 3.04 -18.12
C ILE A 101 -13.37 3.62 -16.84
N ALA A 102 -12.58 4.29 -16.00
CA ALA A 102 -13.08 4.92 -14.79
C ALA A 102 -14.18 5.95 -15.10
N GLY A 103 -14.00 6.77 -16.13
CA GLY A 103 -15.01 7.72 -16.59
C GLY A 103 -16.31 7.05 -17.02
N GLN A 104 -16.24 5.92 -17.73
CA GLN A 104 -17.43 5.13 -18.11
C GLN A 104 -18.14 4.57 -16.87
N VAL A 105 -17.40 3.97 -15.94
CA VAL A 105 -17.98 3.41 -14.69
C VAL A 105 -18.65 4.49 -13.87
N LEU A 106 -18.03 5.67 -13.74
CA LEU A 106 -18.61 6.79 -12.99
C LEU A 106 -19.88 7.32 -13.66
N ARG A 107 -19.90 7.47 -15.00
CA ARG A 107 -21.12 7.87 -15.73
C ARG A 107 -22.23 6.84 -15.60
N HIS A 108 -21.91 5.55 -15.69
CA HIS A 108 -22.90 4.49 -15.52
C HIS A 108 -23.48 4.47 -14.09
N ARG A 109 -22.66 4.68 -13.06
CA ARG A 109 -23.16 4.82 -11.68
C ARG A 109 -24.09 6.03 -11.52
N VAL A 110 -23.74 7.18 -12.10
CA VAL A 110 -24.59 8.37 -12.06
C VAL A 110 -25.92 8.14 -12.79
N SER A 111 -25.91 7.44 -13.93
CA SER A 111 -27.13 7.10 -14.68
C SER A 111 -28.03 6.08 -14.00
N GLN A 112 -27.54 5.38 -12.97
CA GLN A 112 -28.29 4.37 -12.20
C GLN A 112 -28.72 4.87 -10.82
N LEU A 113 -28.39 6.11 -10.43
CA LEU A 113 -28.92 6.71 -9.22
C LEU A 113 -30.40 7.05 -9.42
N PRO A 114 -31.32 6.61 -8.54
CA PRO A 114 -32.71 7.04 -8.63
C PRO A 114 -32.78 8.56 -8.48
N SER A 115 -33.65 9.20 -9.26
CA SER A 115 -33.86 10.66 -9.34
C SER A 115 -34.46 11.29 -8.08
N THR A 116 -34.39 10.63 -6.92
CA THR A 116 -34.92 11.12 -5.65
C THR A 116 -33.82 11.66 -4.76
N SER A 117 -33.91 12.96 -4.54
CA SER A 117 -33.20 13.83 -3.62
C SER A 117 -32.74 13.13 -2.33
N VAL A 118 -31.46 12.80 -2.25
CA VAL A 118 -30.81 12.67 -0.93
C VAL A 118 -30.46 14.08 -0.50
N GLN A 119 -31.33 14.69 0.31
CA GLN A 119 -30.93 15.87 1.09
C GLN A 119 -29.82 15.41 2.03
N VAL A 120 -28.65 16.00 1.84
CA VAL A 120 -27.55 15.95 2.79
C VAL A 120 -28.06 16.62 4.06
N VAL A 121 -28.24 15.83 5.12
CA VAL A 121 -28.36 16.31 6.50
C VAL A 121 -26.97 16.56 7.05
#